data_AF-A0A0D8XE03-F1
#
_entry.id   AF-A0A0D8XE03-F1
#
_cell.length_a   1.000
_cell.length_b   1.000
_cell.length_c   1.000
_cell.angle_alpha   90.00
_cell.angle_beta   90.00
_cell.angle_gamma   90.00
#
_symmetry.space_group_name_H-M   'P 1'
#
loop_
_entity.id
_entity.type
_entity.pdbx_description
1 polymer ?
#
loop_
_entity_poly.entity_id
_entity_poly.type
_entity_poly.pdbx_seq_one_letter_code
_entity_poly.pdbx_strand_id
1 'polypeptide(L)'
;MVFQEERSRVLTMKYGKQQMMSIRKRVKVEKWIDVEITKLFNGIEENGVDIDMDALLDLDTVAAKRKFVFDHLQKNHCPASMDMITMFLDEMIDQLKAL
;
A
#
# COMPACT_ATOMS: atom_id res chain seq x y z
N MET A 1 -12.86 -13.75 26.50
CA MET A 1 -11.88 -13.40 25.45
C MET A 1 -11.49 -14.66 24.69
N VAL A 2 -12.18 -15.01 23.59
CA VAL A 2 -11.82 -16.19 22.75
C VAL A 2 -12.02 -15.96 21.25
N PHE A 3 -12.73 -14.90 20.82
CA PHE A 3 -13.18 -14.76 19.42
C PHE A 3 -12.19 -14.15 18.42
N GLN A 4 -11.01 -13.68 18.85
CA GLN A 4 -10.02 -13.08 17.92
C GLN A 4 -9.02 -14.11 17.35
N GLU A 5 -8.64 -15.13 18.13
CA GLU A 5 -7.69 -16.14 17.66
C GLU A 5 -8.29 -17.12 16.65
N GLU A 6 -9.56 -17.49 16.82
CA GLU A 6 -10.22 -18.46 15.92
C GLU A 6 -10.49 -17.90 14.52
N ARG A 7 -10.83 -16.60 14.38
CA ARG A 7 -11.00 -15.98 13.06
C ARG A 7 -9.68 -15.94 12.28
N SER A 8 -8.57 -15.73 12.98
CA SER A 8 -7.23 -15.78 12.38
C SER A 8 -6.89 -17.20 11.89
N ARG A 9 -7.19 -18.23 12.68
CA ARG A 9 -6.96 -19.65 12.29
C ARG A 9 -7.83 -20.11 11.12
N VAL A 10 -9.11 -19.77 11.09
CA VAL A 10 -10.04 -20.22 10.04
C VAL A 10 -9.70 -19.62 8.66
N LEU A 11 -9.25 -18.36 8.61
CA LEU A 11 -8.79 -17.74 7.35
C LEU A 11 -7.51 -18.38 6.83
N THR A 12 -6.61 -18.82 7.72
CA THR A 12 -5.33 -19.46 7.35
C THR A 12 -5.48 -20.90 6.84
N MET A 13 -6.63 -21.54 7.06
CA MET A 13 -6.86 -22.94 6.70
C MET A 13 -7.46 -23.12 5.28
N LYS A 14 -8.00 -22.05 4.68
CA LYS A 14 -8.62 -22.06 3.35
C LYS A 14 -7.70 -21.66 2.19
N TYR A 15 -6.51 -21.14 2.46
CA TYR A 15 -5.54 -20.70 1.44
C TYR A 15 -4.21 -21.42 1.68
N GLY A 16 -3.64 -22.06 0.65
CA GLY A 16 -2.39 -22.81 0.79
C GLY A 16 -1.23 -21.94 1.29
N LYS A 17 -0.20 -22.54 1.88
CA LYS A 17 0.97 -21.85 2.48
C LYS A 17 1.59 -20.80 1.54
N GLN A 18 1.61 -21.04 0.22
CA GLN A 18 2.08 -20.07 -0.79
C GLN A 18 1.13 -18.87 -0.93
N GLN A 19 -0.19 -19.08 -1.00
CA GLN A 19 -1.17 -17.99 -1.09
C GLN A 19 -1.16 -17.13 0.19
N MET A 20 -1.01 -17.77 1.36
CA MET A 20 -0.84 -17.03 2.62
C MET A 20 0.44 -16.20 2.66
N MET A 21 1.53 -16.68 2.07
CA MET A 21 2.77 -15.90 1.95
C MET A 21 2.54 -14.68 1.05
N SER A 22 1.81 -14.81 -0.07
CA SER A 22 1.44 -13.70 -0.94
C SER A 22 0.55 -12.66 -0.24
N ILE A 23 -0.41 -13.10 0.58
CA ILE A 23 -1.26 -12.20 1.37
C ILE A 23 -0.43 -11.44 2.42
N ARG A 24 0.44 -12.12 3.16
CA ARG A 24 1.29 -11.49 4.19
C ARG A 24 2.23 -10.45 3.60
N LYS A 25 2.80 -10.72 2.42
CA LYS A 25 3.64 -9.75 1.70
C LYS A 25 2.84 -8.52 1.26
N ARG A 26 1.64 -8.72 0.70
CA ARG A 26 0.74 -7.62 0.30
C ARG A 26 0.37 -6.71 1.47
N VAL A 27 -0.09 -7.28 2.59
CA VAL A 27 -0.41 -6.52 3.81
C VAL A 27 0.79 -5.72 4.33
N LYS A 28 2.01 -6.24 4.16
CA LYS A 28 3.22 -5.51 4.56
C LYS A 28 3.46 -4.29 3.67
N VAL A 29 3.27 -4.42 2.36
CA VAL A 29 3.45 -3.30 1.42
C VAL A 29 2.37 -2.26 1.59
N GLU A 30 1.10 -2.66 1.77
CA GLU A 30 -0.03 -1.77 2.06
C GLU A 30 0.25 -0.92 3.31
N LYS A 31 0.63 -1.54 4.43
CA LYS A 31 1.01 -0.82 5.66
C LYS A 31 2.20 0.11 5.46
N TRP A 32 3.15 -0.26 4.62
CA TRP A 32 4.30 0.61 4.32
C TRP A 32 3.85 1.84 3.52
N ILE A 33 2.97 1.66 2.53
CA ILE A 33 2.39 2.77 1.75
C ILE A 33 1.66 3.74 2.68
N ASP A 34 0.81 3.26 3.59
CA ASP A 34 0.08 4.11 4.53
C ASP A 34 1.02 4.96 5.41
N VAL A 35 2.09 4.34 5.91
CA VAL A 35 3.10 5.01 6.73
C VAL A 35 3.84 6.08 5.93
N GLU A 36 4.27 5.78 4.70
CA GLU A 36 4.97 6.76 3.88
C GLU A 36 4.07 7.90 3.42
N ILE A 37 2.82 7.63 3.06
CA ILE A 37 1.84 8.67 2.76
C ILE A 37 1.64 9.57 3.97
N THR A 38 1.47 8.99 5.17
CA THR A 38 1.35 9.77 6.40
C THR A 38 2.55 10.70 6.61
N LYS A 39 3.77 10.26 6.29
CA LYS A 39 4.97 11.13 6.33
C LYS A 39 4.92 12.26 5.30
N LEU A 40 4.46 12.00 4.07
CA LEU A 40 4.26 13.04 3.05
C LEU A 40 3.25 14.10 3.49
N PHE A 41 2.29 13.72 4.34
CA PHE A 41 1.31 14.62 4.96
C PHE A 41 1.73 15.13 6.34
N ASN A 42 3.04 15.19 6.64
CA ASN A 42 3.59 15.71 7.90
C ASN A 42 3.05 15.00 9.16
N GLY A 43 2.71 13.71 9.05
CA GLY A 43 2.16 12.92 10.15
C GLY A 43 0.65 12.97 10.29
N ILE A 44 -0.08 13.60 9.37
CA ILE A 44 -1.55 13.64 9.39
C ILE A 44 -2.09 12.31 8.85
N GLU A 45 -2.65 11.49 9.75
CA GLU A 45 -3.28 10.21 9.40
C GLU A 45 -4.61 10.41 8.65
N GLU A 46 -5.35 11.48 8.94
CA GLU A 46 -6.57 11.88 8.22
C GLU A 46 -6.25 12.64 6.92
N ASN A 47 -5.34 12.10 6.11
CA ASN A 47 -4.94 12.68 4.83
C ASN A 47 -5.90 12.40 3.68
N GLY A 48 -6.90 11.53 3.88
CA GLY A 48 -7.93 11.20 2.88
C GLY A 48 -7.43 10.40 1.68
N VAL A 49 -6.17 9.97 1.69
CA VAL A 49 -5.58 9.16 0.63
C VAL A 49 -5.83 7.69 0.94
N ASP A 50 -6.63 7.05 0.10
CA ASP A 50 -6.87 5.62 0.13
C ASP A 50 -6.39 5.01 -1.19
N ILE A 51 -5.45 4.06 -1.12
CA ILE A 51 -4.81 3.44 -2.29
C ILE A 51 -5.29 2.00 -2.38
N ASP A 52 -6.15 1.72 -3.37
CA ASP A 52 -6.56 0.35 -3.68
C ASP A 52 -5.37 -0.45 -4.24
N MET A 53 -4.88 -1.39 -3.43
CA MET A 53 -3.75 -2.25 -3.76
C MET A 53 -4.03 -3.23 -4.91
N ASP A 54 -5.27 -3.69 -5.07
CA ASP A 54 -5.64 -4.58 -6.18
C ASP A 54 -5.63 -3.77 -7.48
N ALA A 55 -6.27 -2.60 -7.50
CA ALA A 55 -6.25 -1.70 -8.65
C ALA A 55 -4.81 -1.27 -9.03
N LEU A 56 -3.96 -1.00 -8.03
CA LEU A 56 -2.55 -0.63 -8.27
C LEU A 56 -1.74 -1.79 -8.88
N LEU A 57 -2.00 -3.03 -8.43
CA LEU A 57 -1.29 -4.20 -8.92
C LEU A 57 -1.74 -4.62 -10.32
N ASP A 58 -3.00 -4.38 -10.68
CA ASP A 58 -3.58 -4.65 -12.00
C ASP A 58 -3.06 -3.74 -13.12
N LEU A 59 -2.35 -2.66 -12.78
CA LEU A 59 -1.73 -1.78 -13.77
C LEU A 59 -0.46 -2.43 -14.36
N ASP A 60 -0.37 -2.46 -15.69
CA ASP A 60 0.70 -3.17 -16.40
C ASP A 60 2.06 -2.47 -16.39
N THR A 61 2.09 -1.14 -16.20
CA THR A 61 3.32 -0.35 -16.35
C THR A 61 3.69 0.43 -15.09
N VAL A 62 4.98 0.57 -14.84
CA VAL A 62 5.52 1.41 -13.75
C VAL A 62 5.00 2.85 -13.86
N ALA A 63 4.92 3.39 -15.07
CA ALA A 63 4.41 4.74 -15.30
C ALA A 63 2.93 4.87 -14.88
N ALA A 64 2.09 3.89 -15.21
CA ALA A 64 0.69 3.89 -14.80
C ALA A 64 0.54 3.79 -13.27
N LYS A 65 1.33 2.91 -12.62
CA LYS A 65 1.34 2.77 -11.14
C LYS A 65 1.72 4.07 -10.45
N ARG A 66 2.81 4.71 -10.90
CA ARG A 66 3.25 6.00 -10.37
C ARG A 66 2.17 7.06 -10.55
N LYS A 67 1.59 7.15 -11.75
CA LYS A 67 0.53 8.10 -12.05
C LYS A 67 -0.70 7.89 -11.18
N PHE A 68 -1.13 6.66 -10.98
CA PHE A 68 -2.30 6.33 -10.15
C PHE A 68 -2.16 6.88 -8.73
N VAL A 69 -1.03 6.59 -8.07
CA VAL A 69 -0.79 7.05 -6.69
C VAL A 69 -0.54 8.55 -6.65
N PHE A 70 0.21 9.09 -7.62
CA PHE A 70 0.41 10.53 -7.74
C PHE A 70 -0.90 11.31 -7.88
N ASP A 71 -1.83 10.84 -8.72
CA ASP A 71 -3.13 11.46 -8.92
C ASP A 71 -3.96 11.45 -7.61
N HIS A 72 -3.83 10.42 -6.76
CA HIS A 72 -4.46 10.38 -5.43
C HIS A 72 -3.82 11.36 -4.44
N LEU A 73 -2.48 11.47 -4.43
CA LEU A 73 -1.77 12.45 -3.61
C LEU A 73 -2.14 13.89 -4.01
N GLN A 74 -2.23 14.18 -5.31
CA GLN A 74 -2.63 15.49 -5.80
C GLN A 74 -4.07 15.85 -5.48
N LYS A 75 -5.01 14.91 -5.65
CA LYS A 75 -6.43 15.11 -5.30
C LYS A 75 -6.64 15.47 -3.83
N ASN A 76 -5.81 14.91 -2.96
CA ASN A 76 -5.86 15.17 -1.51
C ASN A 76 -4.94 16.31 -1.06
N HIS A 77 -4.44 17.14 -2.00
CA HIS A 77 -3.60 18.30 -1.70
C HIS A 77 -2.35 17.98 -0.87
N CYS A 78 -1.66 16.90 -1.23
CA CYS A 78 -0.40 16.50 -0.58
C CYS A 78 0.57 17.70 -0.47
N PRO A 79 1.05 18.05 0.74
CA PRO A 79 1.90 19.22 0.97
C PRO A 79 3.38 18.96 0.66
N ALA A 80 3.77 17.70 0.43
CA ALA A 80 5.15 17.33 0.16
C ALA A 80 5.66 17.91 -1.17
N SER A 81 6.98 18.10 -1.26
CA SER A 81 7.62 18.54 -2.50
C SER A 81 7.58 17.45 -3.56
N MET A 82 7.70 17.85 -4.82
CA MET A 82 7.75 16.91 -5.96
C MET A 82 8.90 15.90 -5.81
N ASP A 83 10.04 16.31 -5.24
CA ASP A 83 11.18 15.42 -5.01
C ASP A 83 10.86 14.33 -3.98
N MET A 84 10.24 14.70 -2.86
CA MET A 84 9.80 13.73 -1.83
C MET A 84 8.76 12.76 -2.39
N ILE A 85 7.81 13.28 -3.17
CA ILE A 85 6.80 12.45 -3.84
C ILE A 85 7.47 11.49 -4.83
N THR A 86 8.44 11.96 -5.62
CA THR A 86 9.16 11.13 -6.60
C THR A 86 9.96 10.03 -5.91
N MET A 87 10.67 10.35 -4.83
CA MET A 87 11.37 9.35 -4.01
C MET A 87 10.43 8.28 -3.46
N PHE A 88 9.29 8.70 -2.88
CA PHE A 88 8.27 7.77 -2.41
C PHE A 88 7.76 6.86 -3.53
N LEU A 89 7.45 7.42 -4.71
CA LEU A 89 6.97 6.64 -5.86
C LEU A 89 8.02 5.65 -6.38
N ASP A 90 9.30 5.99 -6.31
CA ASP A 90 10.40 5.08 -6.66
C ASP A 90 10.50 3.92 -5.67
N GLU A 91 10.52 4.22 -4.37
CA GLU A 91 10.55 3.20 -3.31
C GLU A 91 9.31 2.29 -3.36
N MET A 92 8.13 2.85 -3.64
CA MET A 92 6.89 2.09 -3.80
C MET A 92 7.03 1.05 -4.90
N ILE A 93 7.58 1.43 -6.05
CA ILE A 93 7.78 0.52 -7.18
C ILE A 93 8.74 -0.62 -6.79
N ASP A 94 9.76 -0.35 -5.98
CA ASP A 94 10.67 -1.39 -5.50
C ASP A 94 10.01 -2.31 -4.47
N GLN A 95 9.16 -1.80 -3.58
CA GLN A 95 8.33 -2.63 -2.68
C GLN A 95 7.39 -3.55 -3.47
N LEU A 96 6.75 -3.04 -4.54
CA LEU A 96 5.85 -3.82 -5.39
C LEU A 96 6.58 -4.91 -6.18
N LYS A 97 7.84 -4.69 -6.60
CA LYS A 97 8.68 -5.72 -7.24
C LYS A 97 9.07 -6.86 -6.28
N ALA A 98 9.08 -6.60 -4.98
CA ALA A 98 9.46 -7.58 -3.95
C ALA A 98 8.30 -8.49 -3.48
N LEU A 99 7.07 -8.19 -3.92
CA LEU A 99 5.88 -9.02 -3.71
C LEU A 99 6.00 -10.37 -4.44
#